data_AF-A0A183H0H8-F1
#
_entry.id   AF-A0A183H0H8-F1
#
_cell.length_a   1.000
_cell.length_b   1.000
_cell.length_c   1.000
_cell.angle_alpha   90.00
_cell.angle_beta   90.00
_cell.angle_gamma   90.00
#
_symmetry.space_group_name_H-M   'P 1'
#
loop_
_entity.id
_entity.type
_entity.pdbx_description
1 polymer ?
#
loop_
_entity_poly.entity_id
_entity_poly.type
_entity_poly.pdbx_seq_one_letter_code
_entity_poly.pdbx_strand_id
1 'polypeptide(L)'
;MHKSCGIVFNEGITAIKNVIISIDQTLLEIKPWKLIVGTAASVILFQYVRRIWRASERPIYSRFRSKVFSAICLLPPIRKKLEKELGDARQKIFHEIHKCDNTGLFIRILPENGLDNAEIISIAEEYNAMTDIDIAAGKVSGAIYNDQNSKQNDLLSKIFDIYAFSNPLHPDIFPGCRKMEAEIVRIVANLFHGRLECCGTVTSGGTESIVLAMLSYRNYANAKGISEPEILVPVTAHAAFDKAAHLFGMRIRHVPVGNNQKVDIDRMKRAISSDTCVLVGSAPNFPTGTMDDIEQIAQVYSIMRNFLDN
;
A
#
# COMPACT_ATOMS: atom_id res chain seq x y z
N MET A 1 36.71 28.36 36.43
CA MET A 1 35.35 27.93 36.03
C MET A 1 35.01 26.45 36.32
N HIS A 2 35.91 25.64 36.91
CA HIS A 2 35.64 24.21 37.17
C HIS A 2 34.93 23.85 38.50
N LYS A 3 34.79 24.79 39.47
CA LYS A 3 34.22 24.48 40.80
C LYS A 3 32.69 24.57 40.89
N SER A 4 32.00 25.28 39.99
CA SER A 4 30.53 25.40 40.02
C SER A 4 29.79 24.19 39.47
N CYS A 5 30.43 23.36 38.63
CA CYS A 5 29.75 22.22 37.99
C CYS A 5 29.55 21.05 38.98
N GLY A 6 30.46 20.83 39.93
CA GLY A 6 30.35 19.75 40.92
C GLY A 6 29.29 19.99 42.01
N ILE A 7 28.98 21.26 42.33
CA ILE A 7 27.98 21.62 43.35
C ILE A 7 26.56 21.40 42.80
N VAL A 8 26.30 21.84 41.55
CA VAL A 8 25.01 21.65 40.87
C VAL A 8 24.69 20.17 40.67
N PHE A 9 25.71 19.34 40.39
CA PHE A 9 25.53 17.90 40.24
C PHE A 9 25.17 17.22 41.57
N ASN A 10 25.79 17.64 42.68
CA ASN A 10 25.49 17.10 44.02
C ASN A 10 24.12 17.54 44.55
N GLU A 11 23.72 18.79 44.28
CA GLU A 11 22.37 19.29 44.59
C GLU A 11 21.30 18.54 43.79
N GLY A 12 21.54 18.28 42.51
CA GLY A 12 20.66 17.46 41.67
C GLY A 12 20.49 16.03 42.19
N ILE A 13 21.58 15.38 42.61
CA ILE A 13 21.53 14.03 43.20
C ILE A 13 20.75 14.03 44.53
N THR A 14 20.93 15.06 45.35
CA THR A 14 20.25 15.18 46.65
C THR A 14 18.75 15.45 46.48
N ALA A 15 18.39 16.28 45.50
CA ALA A 15 16.99 16.52 45.12
C ALA A 15 16.31 15.23 44.62
N ILE A 16 16.98 14.44 43.78
CA ILE A 16 16.46 13.15 43.30
C ILE A 16 16.25 12.19 44.46
N LYS A 17 17.20 12.08 45.40
CA LYS A 17 17.05 11.23 46.60
C LYS A 17 15.87 11.64 47.46
N ASN A 18 15.68 12.94 47.69
CA ASN A 18 14.55 13.45 48.48
C ASN A 18 13.21 13.16 47.81
N VAL A 19 13.14 13.26 46.48
CA VAL A 19 11.96 12.87 45.70
C VAL A 19 11.68 11.37 45.82
N ILE A 20 12.70 10.52 45.70
CA ILE A 20 12.54 9.06 45.85
C ILE A 20 12.02 8.71 47.25
N ILE A 21 12.60 9.29 48.31
CA ILE A 21 12.16 9.04 49.69
C ILE A 21 10.70 9.51 49.90
N SER A 22 10.34 10.66 49.34
CA SER A 22 8.97 11.18 49.41
C SER A 22 7.97 10.27 48.69
N ILE A 23 8.35 9.73 47.52
CA ILE A 23 7.55 8.76 46.77
C ILE A 23 7.40 7.45 47.55
N ASP A 24 8.49 6.90 48.10
CA ASP A 24 8.43 5.68 48.91
C ASP A 24 7.52 5.84 50.13
N GLN A 25 7.61 6.97 50.84
CA GLN A 25 6.74 7.28 51.97
C GLN A 25 5.26 7.34 51.59
N THR A 26 4.93 7.91 50.43
CA THR A 26 3.53 7.97 49.94
C THR A 26 3.05 6.60 49.44
N LEU A 27 3.93 5.79 48.87
CA LEU A 27 3.57 4.48 48.32
C LEU A 27 3.49 3.37 49.38
N LEU A 28 4.15 3.53 50.54
CA LEU A 28 4.06 2.64 51.69
C LEU A 28 2.62 2.50 52.25
N GLU A 29 1.79 3.53 52.10
CA GLU A 29 0.39 3.52 52.52
C GLU A 29 -0.51 2.68 51.59
N ILE A 30 -0.02 2.32 50.40
CA ILE A 30 -0.79 1.61 49.38
C ILE A 30 -0.43 0.12 49.39
N LYS A 31 -1.45 -0.74 49.43
CA LYS A 31 -1.25 -2.21 49.37
C LYS A 31 -0.49 -2.60 48.08
N PRO A 32 0.55 -3.46 48.15
CA PRO A 32 1.40 -3.78 47.00
C PRO A 32 0.67 -4.24 45.74
N TRP A 33 -0.41 -5.01 45.88
CA TRP A 33 -1.20 -5.47 44.73
C TRP A 33 -1.90 -4.33 43.99
N LYS A 34 -2.34 -3.26 44.68
CA LYS A 34 -2.96 -2.08 44.04
C LYS A 34 -1.96 -1.32 43.19
N LEU A 35 -0.71 -1.24 43.66
CA LEU A 35 0.41 -0.67 42.94
C LEU A 35 0.72 -1.45 41.65
N ILE A 36 0.80 -2.77 41.75
CA ILE A 36 1.03 -3.66 40.59
C ILE A 36 -0.13 -3.55 39.57
N VAL A 37 -1.37 -3.62 40.04
CA VAL A 37 -2.54 -3.51 39.15
C VAL A 37 -2.64 -2.11 38.53
N GLY A 38 -2.39 -1.06 39.30
CA GLY A 38 -2.43 0.32 38.82
C GLY A 38 -1.36 0.61 37.78
N THR A 39 -0.14 0.10 37.97
CA THR A 39 0.95 0.24 36.99
C THR A 39 0.70 -0.60 35.74
N ALA A 40 0.22 -1.83 35.86
CA ALA A 40 -0.16 -2.64 34.69
C ALA A 40 -1.29 -1.97 33.90
N ALA A 41 -2.34 -1.49 34.58
CA ALA A 41 -3.46 -0.81 33.95
C ALA A 41 -3.04 0.51 33.28
N SER A 42 -2.15 1.29 33.89
CA SER A 42 -1.66 2.53 33.29
C SER A 42 -0.80 2.28 32.06
N VAL A 43 0.04 1.24 32.08
CA VAL A 43 0.83 0.83 30.90
C VAL A 43 -0.08 0.35 29.78
N ILE A 44 -1.09 -0.48 30.08
CA ILE A 44 -2.07 -0.94 29.09
C ILE A 44 -2.85 0.24 28.50
N LEU A 45 -3.32 1.15 29.37
CA LEU A 45 -4.04 2.36 28.94
C LEU A 45 -3.14 3.25 28.07
N PHE A 46 -1.88 3.44 28.46
CA PHE A 46 -0.92 4.22 27.68
C PHE A 46 -0.69 3.59 26.30
N GLN A 47 -0.47 2.27 26.23
CA GLN A 47 -0.32 1.58 24.96
C GLN A 47 -1.58 1.66 24.10
N TYR A 48 -2.77 1.54 24.71
CA TYR A 48 -4.05 1.66 24.02
C TYR A 48 -4.27 3.07 23.46
N VAL A 49 -4.01 4.11 24.27
CA VAL A 49 -4.11 5.52 23.85
C VAL A 49 -3.08 5.82 22.76
N ARG A 50 -1.83 5.37 22.92
CA ARG A 50 -0.78 5.50 21.90
C ARG A 50 -1.19 4.84 20.58
N ARG A 51 -1.73 3.62 20.64
CA ARG A 51 -2.23 2.89 19.46
C ARG A 51 -3.36 3.64 18.79
N ILE A 52 -4.34 4.16 19.54
CA ILE A 52 -5.43 4.98 18.97
C ILE A 52 -4.88 6.24 18.33
N TRP A 53 -3.95 6.93 18.99
CA TRP A 53 -3.34 8.14 18.47
C TRP A 53 -2.67 7.86 17.11
N ARG A 54 -1.86 6.80 17.06
CA ARG A 54 -1.09 6.38 15.88
C ARG A 54 -1.86 5.59 14.82
N ALA A 55 -3.09 5.15 15.12
CA ALA A 55 -3.90 4.34 14.20
C ALA A 55 -4.24 5.03 12.87
N SER A 56 -4.09 6.34 12.77
CA SER A 56 -4.32 7.10 11.54
C SER A 56 -3.50 8.39 11.59
N GLU A 57 -3.17 8.96 10.43
CA GLU A 57 -2.55 10.29 10.35
C GLU A 57 -3.59 11.43 10.37
N ARG A 58 -4.88 11.09 10.27
CA ARG A 58 -5.95 12.08 10.26
C ARG A 58 -6.07 12.78 11.63
N PRO A 59 -6.30 14.11 11.69
CA PRO A 59 -6.52 14.81 12.96
C PRO A 59 -7.64 14.18 13.78
N ILE A 60 -7.51 14.10 15.11
CA ILE A 60 -8.49 13.44 16.00
C ILE A 60 -9.92 13.97 15.77
N TYR A 61 -10.06 15.29 15.57
CA TYR A 61 -11.36 15.91 15.27
C TYR A 61 -12.00 15.34 14.00
N SER A 62 -11.23 15.08 12.94
CA SER A 62 -11.76 14.50 11.70
C SER A 62 -12.20 13.04 11.88
N ARG A 63 -11.50 12.27 12.74
CA ARG A 63 -11.90 10.90 13.09
C ARG A 63 -13.17 10.90 13.91
N PHE A 64 -13.27 11.79 14.89
CA PHE A 64 -14.47 11.98 15.68
C PHE A 64 -15.64 12.41 14.80
N ARG A 65 -15.45 13.40 13.93
CA ARG A 65 -16.45 13.83 12.94
C ARG A 65 -16.89 12.67 12.05
N SER A 66 -15.98 11.82 11.57
CA SER A 66 -16.33 10.63 10.78
C SER A 66 -17.17 9.64 11.59
N LYS A 67 -16.82 9.38 12.86
CA LYS A 67 -17.62 8.49 13.73
C LYS A 67 -19.00 9.07 14.02
N VAL A 68 -19.08 10.36 14.31
CA VAL A 68 -20.35 11.07 14.50
C VAL A 68 -21.18 11.02 13.22
N PHE A 69 -20.58 11.28 12.06
CA PHE A 69 -21.26 11.16 10.77
C PHE A 69 -21.77 9.74 10.54
N SER A 70 -20.96 8.70 10.78
CA SER A 70 -21.40 7.31 10.70
C SER A 70 -22.56 7.01 11.66
N ALA A 71 -22.52 7.53 12.88
CA ALA A 71 -23.61 7.37 13.86
C ALA A 71 -24.90 8.09 13.40
N ILE A 72 -24.78 9.29 12.82
CA ILE A 72 -25.90 10.02 12.22
C ILE A 72 -26.48 9.23 11.04
N CYS A 73 -25.63 8.63 10.20
CA CYS A 73 -26.06 7.78 9.09
C CYS A 73 -26.81 6.52 9.52
N LEU A 74 -26.69 6.09 10.79
CA LEU A 74 -27.46 4.97 11.32
C LEU A 74 -28.90 5.35 11.70
N LEU A 75 -29.22 6.64 11.83
CA LEU A 75 -30.56 7.09 12.15
C LEU A 75 -31.54 6.65 11.04
N PRO A 76 -32.70 6.06 11.39
CA PRO A 76 -33.62 5.48 10.41
C PRO A 76 -33.97 6.36 9.19
N PRO A 77 -34.29 7.67 9.32
CA PRO A 77 -34.63 8.49 8.16
C PRO A 77 -33.43 8.76 7.23
N ILE A 78 -32.23 8.91 7.81
CA ILE A 78 -31.00 9.16 7.05
C ILE A 78 -30.53 7.88 6.39
N ARG A 79 -30.58 6.77 7.11
CA ARG A 79 -30.27 5.44 6.59
C ARG A 79 -31.16 5.10 5.39
N LYS A 80 -32.47 5.35 5.47
CA LYS A 80 -33.39 5.12 4.35
C LYS A 80 -33.03 5.96 3.12
N LYS A 81 -32.63 7.23 3.31
CA LYS A 81 -32.15 8.08 2.21
C LYS A 81 -30.83 7.60 1.63
N LEU A 82 -29.88 7.21 2.49
CA LEU A 82 -28.58 6.67 2.07
C LEU A 82 -28.74 5.36 1.29
N GLU A 83 -29.57 4.44 1.78
CA GLU A 83 -29.89 3.18 1.10
C GLU A 83 -30.55 3.43 -0.26
N LYS A 84 -31.40 4.46 -0.37
CA LYS A 84 -31.96 4.88 -1.66
C LYS A 84 -30.87 5.36 -2.62
N GLU A 85 -30.03 6.30 -2.22
CA GLU A 85 -28.94 6.83 -3.05
C GLU A 85 -27.93 5.73 -3.46
N LEU A 86 -27.61 4.82 -2.54
CA LEU A 86 -26.77 3.65 -2.83
C LEU A 86 -27.47 2.69 -3.80
N GLY A 87 -28.78 2.50 -3.68
CA GLY A 87 -29.59 1.74 -4.62
C GLY A 87 -29.58 2.35 -6.02
N ASP A 88 -29.81 3.66 -6.11
CA ASP A 88 -29.79 4.42 -7.36
C ASP A 88 -28.39 4.37 -8.00
N ALA A 89 -27.32 4.51 -7.20
CA ALA A 89 -25.94 4.38 -7.67
C ALA A 89 -25.64 2.95 -8.16
N ARG A 90 -26.09 1.92 -7.44
CA ARG A 90 -25.95 0.52 -7.88
C ARG A 90 -26.67 0.27 -9.20
N GLN A 91 -27.88 0.80 -9.36
CA GLN A 91 -28.62 0.68 -10.62
C GLN A 91 -27.92 1.38 -11.77
N LYS A 92 -27.38 2.59 -11.55
CA LYS A 92 -26.58 3.30 -12.56
C LYS A 92 -25.35 2.52 -12.97
N ILE A 93 -24.57 2.03 -11.99
CA ILE A 93 -23.38 1.20 -12.25
C ILE A 93 -23.79 -0.07 -13.01
N PHE A 94 -24.86 -0.74 -12.58
CA PHE A 94 -25.35 -1.93 -13.25
C PHE A 94 -25.72 -1.64 -14.71
N HIS A 95 -26.47 -0.57 -14.95
CA HIS A 95 -26.88 -0.17 -16.30
C HIS A 95 -25.70 0.24 -17.18
N GLU A 96 -24.74 1.00 -16.65
CA GLU A 96 -23.54 1.42 -17.39
C GLU A 96 -22.64 0.23 -17.75
N ILE A 97 -22.44 -0.72 -16.83
CA ILE A 97 -21.62 -1.91 -17.06
C ILE A 97 -22.30 -2.87 -18.05
N HIS A 98 -23.62 -3.05 -17.95
CA HIS A 98 -24.37 -4.02 -18.79
C HIS A 98 -24.92 -3.41 -20.07
N LYS A 99 -24.57 -2.16 -20.40
CA LYS A 99 -25.07 -1.49 -21.61
C LYS A 99 -24.73 -2.29 -22.89
N CYS A 100 -23.60 -3.00 -22.88
CA CYS A 100 -23.11 -3.76 -24.03
C CYS A 100 -23.62 -5.23 -24.04
N ASP A 101 -24.25 -5.69 -22.96
CA ASP A 101 -24.88 -7.02 -22.87
C ASP A 101 -26.38 -6.89 -23.15
N ASN A 102 -26.75 -7.08 -24.42
CA ASN A 102 -28.14 -6.99 -24.86
C ASN A 102 -28.98 -8.24 -24.49
N THR A 103 -28.35 -9.33 -24.07
CA THR A 103 -29.03 -10.60 -23.78
C THR A 103 -29.45 -10.69 -22.32
N GLY A 104 -28.61 -10.19 -21.40
CA GLY A 104 -28.78 -10.33 -19.96
C GLY A 104 -28.80 -11.80 -19.49
N LEU A 105 -28.38 -12.74 -20.35
CA LEU A 105 -28.35 -14.17 -20.09
C LEU A 105 -26.97 -14.56 -19.57
N PHE A 106 -26.94 -15.06 -18.34
CA PHE A 106 -25.72 -15.51 -17.69
C PHE A 106 -25.74 -17.01 -17.53
N ILE A 107 -24.64 -17.67 -17.86
CA ILE A 107 -24.40 -19.06 -17.48
C ILE A 107 -24.19 -19.06 -15.96
N ARG A 108 -25.20 -19.51 -15.21
CA ARG A 108 -25.21 -19.52 -13.74
C ARG A 108 -24.97 -20.89 -13.13
N ILE A 109 -25.11 -21.93 -13.94
CA ILE A 109 -25.03 -23.33 -13.55
C ILE A 109 -24.16 -24.04 -14.59
N LEU A 110 -23.34 -24.97 -14.13
CA LEU A 110 -22.55 -25.82 -15.02
C LEU A 110 -23.51 -26.69 -15.87
N PRO A 111 -23.36 -26.73 -17.21
CA PRO A 111 -24.19 -27.58 -18.07
C PRO A 111 -24.10 -29.05 -17.66
N GLU A 112 -25.21 -29.79 -17.74
CA GLU A 112 -25.26 -31.22 -17.40
C GLU A 112 -24.40 -32.08 -18.35
N ASN A 113 -24.29 -31.66 -19.61
CA ASN A 113 -23.44 -32.27 -20.63
C ASN A 113 -22.39 -31.25 -21.09
N GLY A 114 -21.19 -31.73 -21.44
CA GLY A 114 -20.16 -30.89 -22.02
C GLY A 114 -20.61 -30.31 -23.37
N LEU A 115 -20.37 -29.02 -23.56
CA LEU A 115 -20.57 -28.34 -24.84
C LEU A 115 -19.50 -28.78 -25.85
N ASP A 116 -19.84 -28.76 -27.13
CA ASP A 116 -18.85 -28.99 -28.18
C ASP A 116 -17.90 -27.79 -28.30
N ASN A 117 -16.69 -28.03 -28.84
CA ASN A 117 -15.69 -26.98 -29.06
C ASN A 117 -16.23 -25.84 -29.93
N ALA A 118 -17.04 -26.15 -30.96
CA ALA A 118 -17.63 -25.12 -31.82
C ALA A 118 -18.62 -24.23 -31.05
N GLU A 119 -19.41 -24.81 -30.14
CA GLU A 119 -20.35 -24.07 -29.30
C GLU A 119 -19.59 -23.16 -28.31
N ILE A 120 -18.53 -23.66 -27.68
CA ILE A 120 -17.70 -22.89 -26.75
C ILE A 120 -17.04 -21.70 -27.47
N ILE A 121 -16.51 -21.91 -28.67
CA ILE A 121 -15.90 -20.85 -29.48
C ILE A 121 -16.96 -19.82 -29.89
N SER A 122 -18.15 -20.26 -30.32
CA SER A 122 -19.25 -19.35 -30.66
C SER A 122 -19.61 -18.42 -29.49
N ILE A 123 -19.71 -18.97 -28.26
CA ILE A 123 -19.98 -18.16 -27.06
C ILE A 123 -18.85 -17.15 -26.81
N ALA A 124 -17.59 -17.55 -26.98
CA ALA A 124 -16.46 -16.64 -26.82
C ALA A 124 -16.46 -15.52 -27.87
N GLU A 125 -16.80 -15.82 -29.11
CA GLU A 125 -16.94 -14.84 -30.21
C GLU A 125 -18.10 -13.86 -29.94
N GLU A 126 -19.23 -14.36 -29.44
CA GLU A 126 -20.37 -13.53 -29.00
C GLU A 126 -19.95 -12.54 -27.90
N TYR A 127 -19.20 -13.01 -26.88
CA TYR A 127 -18.71 -12.14 -25.81
C TYR A 127 -17.67 -11.14 -26.31
N ASN A 128 -16.78 -11.55 -27.21
CA ASN A 128 -15.81 -10.63 -27.81
C ASN A 128 -16.51 -9.54 -28.64
N ALA A 129 -17.60 -9.87 -29.33
CA ALA A 129 -18.43 -8.95 -30.11
C ALA A 129 -19.20 -7.92 -29.25
N MET A 130 -19.31 -8.10 -27.92
CA MET A 130 -19.88 -7.09 -27.01
C MET A 130 -18.97 -5.85 -26.85
N THR A 131 -17.76 -5.87 -27.40
CA THR A 131 -16.86 -4.71 -27.36
C THR A 131 -17.34 -3.65 -28.35
N ASP A 132 -18.20 -2.74 -27.88
CA ASP A 132 -18.79 -1.65 -28.69
C ASP A 132 -17.79 -0.55 -29.12
N ILE A 133 -16.63 -0.50 -28.48
CA ILE A 133 -15.63 0.55 -28.73
C ILE A 133 -14.60 0.03 -29.72
N ASP A 134 -14.41 0.77 -30.82
CA ASP A 134 -13.30 0.55 -31.73
C ASP A 134 -11.98 0.92 -31.04
N ILE A 135 -11.33 -0.10 -30.47
CA ILE A 135 -10.05 0.00 -29.80
C ILE A 135 -8.95 0.39 -30.79
N ALA A 136 -9.00 -0.16 -32.01
CA ALA A 136 -8.00 0.07 -33.05
C ALA A 136 -8.00 1.53 -33.55
N ALA A 137 -9.12 2.25 -33.41
CA ALA A 137 -9.20 3.68 -33.67
C ALA A 137 -8.40 4.57 -32.71
N GLY A 138 -7.77 4.01 -31.66
CA GLY A 138 -6.90 4.75 -30.74
C GLY A 138 -7.64 5.76 -29.84
N LYS A 139 -8.94 5.55 -29.62
CA LYS A 139 -9.79 6.43 -28.80
C LYS A 139 -9.91 5.98 -27.33
N VAL A 140 -9.25 4.89 -26.96
CA VAL A 140 -9.21 4.35 -25.61
C VAL A 140 -7.92 4.79 -24.94
N SER A 141 -8.02 5.54 -23.85
CA SER A 141 -6.85 5.98 -23.08
C SER A 141 -6.24 4.80 -22.31
N GLY A 142 -4.96 4.51 -22.55
CA GLY A 142 -4.30 3.36 -21.96
C GLY A 142 -4.96 2.06 -22.40
N ALA A 143 -5.28 1.18 -21.43
CA ALA A 143 -5.87 -0.15 -21.61
C ALA A 143 -5.03 -1.14 -22.44
N ILE A 144 -4.70 -0.79 -23.68
CA ILE A 144 -3.92 -1.59 -24.63
C ILE A 144 -2.73 -0.76 -25.10
N TYR A 145 -1.54 -1.33 -24.95
CA TYR A 145 -0.26 -0.60 -25.07
C TYR A 145 0.48 -0.89 -26.37
N ASN A 146 0.03 -1.87 -27.17
CA ASN A 146 0.61 -2.19 -28.47
C ASN A 146 -0.35 -1.83 -29.61
N ASP A 147 0.18 -1.83 -30.82
CA ASP A 147 -0.53 -1.51 -32.07
C ASP A 147 -1.40 -2.66 -32.59
N GLN A 148 -1.61 -3.70 -31.78
CA GLN A 148 -2.31 -4.94 -32.15
C GLN A 148 -1.86 -5.52 -33.51
N ASN A 149 -0.59 -5.35 -33.86
CA ASN A 149 -0.05 -5.87 -35.10
C ASN A 149 -0.26 -7.38 -35.20
N SER A 150 -0.85 -7.85 -36.30
CA SER A 150 -1.15 -9.28 -36.53
C SER A 150 0.09 -10.16 -36.37
N LYS A 151 1.25 -9.70 -36.83
CA LYS A 151 2.52 -10.44 -36.66
C LYS A 151 2.91 -10.59 -35.19
N GLN A 152 2.67 -9.57 -34.37
CA GLN A 152 2.93 -9.64 -32.93
C GLN A 152 1.93 -10.55 -32.23
N ASN A 153 0.64 -10.44 -32.55
CA ASN A 153 -0.40 -11.30 -31.99
C ASN A 153 -0.15 -12.78 -32.33
N ASP A 154 0.19 -13.09 -33.58
CA ASP A 154 0.55 -14.44 -34.00
C ASP A 154 1.75 -15.01 -33.23
N LEU A 155 2.76 -14.16 -32.99
CA LEU A 155 3.92 -14.55 -32.19
C LEU A 155 3.52 -14.83 -30.74
N LEU A 156 2.77 -13.92 -30.10
CA LEU A 156 2.36 -14.06 -28.71
C LEU A 156 1.45 -15.28 -28.51
N SER A 157 0.50 -15.52 -29.41
CA SER A 157 -0.37 -16.70 -29.38
C SER A 157 0.42 -17.99 -29.50
N LYS A 158 1.42 -18.05 -30.40
CA LYS A 158 2.32 -19.22 -30.52
C LYS A 158 3.16 -19.44 -29.28
N ILE A 159 3.68 -18.38 -28.66
CA ILE A 159 4.42 -18.51 -27.40
C ILE A 159 3.52 -18.99 -26.28
N PHE A 160 2.28 -18.49 -26.19
CA PHE A 160 1.31 -18.96 -25.21
C PHE A 160 1.01 -20.44 -25.40
N ASP A 161 0.76 -20.90 -26.63
CA ASP A 161 0.53 -22.31 -26.96
C ASP A 161 1.68 -23.22 -26.49
N ILE A 162 2.94 -22.83 -26.74
CA ILE A 162 4.13 -23.58 -26.29
C ILE A 162 4.20 -23.70 -24.76
N TYR A 163 3.78 -22.67 -24.03
CA TYR A 163 3.95 -22.58 -22.57
C TYR A 163 2.65 -22.69 -21.77
N ALA A 164 1.52 -23.05 -22.40
CA ALA A 164 0.18 -23.02 -21.80
C ALA A 164 0.06 -23.85 -20.52
N PHE A 165 0.84 -24.93 -20.40
CA PHE A 165 0.87 -25.81 -19.23
C PHE A 165 2.12 -25.65 -18.36
N SER A 166 2.94 -24.61 -18.61
CA SER A 166 4.10 -24.32 -17.78
C SER A 166 3.68 -23.79 -16.41
N ASN A 167 4.36 -24.23 -15.36
CA ASN A 167 4.12 -23.77 -14.00
C ASN A 167 5.46 -23.47 -13.29
N PRO A 168 5.83 -22.19 -13.10
CA PRO A 168 7.09 -21.80 -12.45
C PRO A 168 7.31 -22.35 -11.03
N LEU A 169 6.25 -22.84 -10.37
CA LEU A 169 6.36 -23.54 -9.08
C LEU A 169 7.22 -24.81 -9.14
N HIS A 170 7.34 -25.42 -10.33
CA HIS A 170 8.14 -26.65 -10.56
C HIS A 170 9.32 -26.36 -11.52
N PRO A 171 10.38 -25.67 -11.05
CA PRO A 171 11.48 -25.21 -11.92
C PRO A 171 12.36 -26.34 -12.46
N ASP A 172 12.33 -27.52 -11.84
CA ASP A 172 12.96 -28.76 -12.31
C ASP A 172 12.22 -29.37 -13.51
N ILE A 173 10.88 -29.26 -13.53
CA ILE A 173 10.02 -29.72 -14.62
C ILE A 173 9.97 -28.70 -15.76
N PHE A 174 9.94 -27.39 -15.43
CA PHE A 174 9.82 -26.29 -16.40
C PHE A 174 11.05 -25.36 -16.40
N PRO A 175 12.26 -25.87 -16.68
CA PRO A 175 13.50 -25.09 -16.59
C PRO A 175 13.55 -23.95 -17.61
N GLY A 176 12.84 -24.08 -18.74
CA GLY A 176 12.70 -23.04 -19.75
C GLY A 176 11.98 -21.80 -19.21
N CYS A 177 10.87 -21.98 -18.50
CA CYS A 177 10.12 -20.88 -17.89
C CYS A 177 10.98 -20.16 -16.82
N ARG A 178 11.62 -20.92 -15.93
CA ARG A 178 12.56 -20.39 -14.92
C ARG A 178 13.73 -19.63 -15.57
N LYS A 179 14.22 -20.07 -16.73
CA LYS A 179 15.27 -19.36 -17.49
C LYS A 179 14.76 -18.02 -18.03
N MET A 180 13.59 -18.00 -18.65
CA MET A 180 12.98 -16.78 -19.18
C MET A 180 12.72 -15.75 -18.09
N GLU A 181 12.19 -16.14 -16.93
CA GLU A 181 11.97 -15.21 -15.81
C GLU A 181 13.28 -14.58 -15.31
N ALA A 182 14.35 -15.39 -15.17
CA ALA A 182 15.66 -14.90 -14.77
C ALA A 182 16.26 -13.92 -15.81
N GLU A 183 16.08 -14.20 -17.10
CA GLU A 183 16.52 -13.33 -18.19
C GLU A 183 15.73 -12.01 -18.20
N ILE A 184 14.41 -12.05 -18.03
CA ILE A 184 13.56 -10.85 -17.93
C ILE A 184 14.05 -9.94 -16.79
N VAL A 185 14.25 -10.50 -15.60
CA VAL A 185 14.74 -9.73 -14.43
C VAL A 185 16.08 -9.05 -14.74
N ARG A 186 17.02 -9.78 -15.34
CA ARG A 186 18.34 -9.21 -15.65
C ARG A 186 18.28 -8.18 -16.78
N ILE A 187 17.49 -8.40 -17.82
CA ILE A 187 17.28 -7.43 -18.91
C ILE A 187 16.72 -6.12 -18.34
N VAL A 188 15.67 -6.20 -17.51
CA VAL A 188 15.05 -5.02 -16.90
C VAL A 188 16.01 -4.33 -15.93
N ALA A 189 16.75 -5.08 -15.10
CA ALA A 189 17.77 -4.50 -14.23
C ALA A 189 18.81 -3.71 -15.03
N ASN A 190 19.30 -4.27 -16.14
CA ASN A 190 20.26 -3.60 -17.01
C ASN A 190 19.66 -2.35 -17.70
N LEU A 191 18.38 -2.42 -18.13
CA LEU A 191 17.66 -1.29 -18.70
C LEU A 191 17.59 -0.10 -17.73
N PHE A 192 17.44 -0.37 -16.43
CA PHE A 192 17.46 0.65 -15.37
C PHE A 192 18.85 0.89 -14.77
N HIS A 193 19.93 0.50 -15.46
CA HIS A 193 21.31 0.69 -15.02
C HIS A 193 21.62 0.10 -13.62
N GLY A 194 20.95 -0.99 -13.27
CA GLY A 194 21.16 -1.73 -12.03
C GLY A 194 22.58 -2.30 -11.93
N ARG A 195 23.11 -2.31 -10.71
CA ARG A 195 24.42 -2.91 -10.41
C ARG A 195 24.35 -4.45 -10.50
N LEU A 196 25.50 -5.13 -10.41
CA LEU A 196 25.54 -6.59 -10.49
C LEU A 196 24.69 -7.25 -9.39
N GLU A 197 24.69 -6.64 -8.20
CA GLU A 197 23.93 -7.07 -7.01
C GLU A 197 22.42 -6.82 -7.14
N CYS A 198 21.97 -6.07 -8.14
CA CYS A 198 20.55 -5.86 -8.39
C CYS A 198 19.88 -7.20 -8.75
N CYS A 199 18.80 -7.52 -8.05
CA CYS A 199 18.01 -8.73 -8.23
C CYS A 199 16.51 -8.39 -8.22
N GLY A 200 15.67 -9.34 -8.60
CA GLY A 200 14.22 -9.18 -8.60
C GLY A 200 13.51 -10.46 -8.98
N THR A 201 12.19 -10.36 -9.14
CA THR A 201 11.29 -11.44 -9.53
C THR A 201 10.29 -10.93 -10.55
N VAL A 202 9.82 -11.80 -11.45
CA VAL A 202 8.64 -11.50 -12.29
C VAL A 202 7.39 -11.56 -11.41
N THR A 203 6.41 -10.70 -11.67
CA THR A 203 5.13 -10.63 -10.93
C THR A 203 3.99 -10.50 -11.93
N SER A 204 2.76 -10.80 -11.50
CA SER A 204 1.56 -10.74 -12.35
C SER A 204 1.21 -9.33 -12.87
N GLY A 205 1.71 -8.28 -12.22
CA GLY A 205 1.54 -6.90 -12.67
C GLY A 205 1.96 -5.87 -11.63
N GLY A 206 1.84 -4.58 -11.98
CA GLY A 206 2.38 -3.48 -11.17
C GLY A 206 1.82 -3.40 -9.74
N THR A 207 0.57 -3.83 -9.51
CA THR A 207 0.01 -3.88 -8.14
C THR A 207 0.76 -4.90 -7.28
N GLU A 208 1.04 -6.09 -7.81
CA GLU A 208 1.79 -7.11 -7.06
C GLU A 208 3.23 -6.66 -6.82
N SER A 209 3.88 -6.03 -7.80
CA SER A 209 5.24 -5.49 -7.64
C SER A 209 5.31 -4.46 -6.50
N ILE A 210 4.35 -3.53 -6.43
CA ILE A 210 4.26 -2.54 -5.33
C ILE A 210 4.02 -3.25 -3.98
N VAL A 211 3.07 -4.19 -3.94
CA VAL A 211 2.73 -4.93 -2.72
C VAL A 211 3.94 -5.70 -2.19
N LEU A 212 4.66 -6.45 -3.03
CA LEU A 212 5.85 -7.21 -2.63
C LEU A 212 7.01 -6.30 -2.20
N ALA A 213 7.18 -5.13 -2.84
CA ALA A 213 8.15 -4.13 -2.39
C ALA A 213 7.83 -3.63 -0.98
N MET A 214 6.58 -3.25 -0.71
CA MET A 214 6.17 -2.77 0.62
C MET A 214 6.30 -3.86 1.69
N LEU A 215 5.95 -5.11 1.36
CA LEU A 215 6.17 -6.26 2.23
C LEU A 215 7.67 -6.41 2.60
N SER A 216 8.54 -6.25 1.61
CA SER A 216 9.99 -6.36 1.79
C SER A 216 10.52 -5.24 2.70
N TYR A 217 10.13 -3.98 2.45
CA TYR A 217 10.52 -2.85 3.31
C TYR A 217 10.00 -2.99 4.74
N ARG A 218 8.76 -3.46 4.92
CA ARG A 218 8.21 -3.74 6.25
C ARG A 218 9.04 -4.80 6.99
N ASN A 219 9.33 -5.92 6.35
CA ASN A 219 10.06 -7.00 6.99
C ASN A 219 11.48 -6.56 7.35
N TYR A 220 12.13 -5.78 6.47
CA TYR A 220 13.43 -5.20 6.76
C TYR A 220 13.38 -4.21 7.95
N ALA A 221 12.38 -3.33 7.99
CA ALA A 221 12.17 -2.39 9.09
C ALA A 221 11.91 -3.10 10.43
N ASN A 222 11.08 -4.15 10.42
CA ASN A 222 10.83 -4.99 11.60
C ASN A 222 12.11 -5.66 12.11
N ALA A 223 12.95 -6.19 11.21
CA ALA A 223 14.24 -6.77 11.56
C ALA A 223 15.23 -5.74 12.15
N LYS A 224 15.04 -4.45 11.83
CA LYS A 224 15.77 -3.30 12.40
C LYS A 224 15.10 -2.71 13.65
N GLY A 225 14.04 -3.33 14.17
CA GLY A 225 13.38 -2.93 15.43
C GLY A 225 12.24 -1.90 15.28
N ILE A 226 11.84 -1.56 14.06
CA ILE A 226 10.68 -0.68 13.82
C ILE A 226 9.40 -1.52 13.93
N SER A 227 8.60 -1.30 14.97
CA SER A 227 7.40 -2.10 15.24
C SER A 227 6.14 -1.64 14.51
N GLU A 228 6.10 -0.37 14.07
CA GLU A 228 4.96 0.22 13.33
C GLU A 228 5.42 0.88 12.03
N PRO A 229 5.92 0.12 11.03
CA PRO A 229 6.51 0.68 9.81
C PRO A 229 5.58 1.63 9.06
N GLU A 230 6.13 2.75 8.59
CA GLU A 230 5.42 3.81 7.90
C GLU A 230 5.91 3.98 6.45
N ILE A 231 4.97 4.09 5.52
CA ILE A 231 5.17 4.38 4.10
C ILE A 231 4.89 5.86 3.87
N LEU A 232 5.85 6.60 3.31
CA LEU A 232 5.65 7.98 2.86
C LEU A 232 5.47 8.02 1.34
N VAL A 233 4.30 8.47 0.90
CA VAL A 233 3.93 8.53 -0.53
C VAL A 233 3.40 9.90 -0.91
N PRO A 234 3.57 10.38 -2.14
CA PRO A 234 2.82 11.52 -2.67
C PRO A 234 1.32 11.22 -2.72
N VAL A 235 0.47 12.23 -2.61
CA VAL A 235 -1.00 12.08 -2.82
C VAL A 235 -1.37 11.56 -4.22
N THR A 236 -0.46 11.66 -5.18
CA THR A 236 -0.60 11.19 -6.57
C THR A 236 -0.10 9.75 -6.77
N ALA A 237 0.47 9.11 -5.73
CA ALA A 237 0.96 7.74 -5.82
C ALA A 237 -0.18 6.75 -6.11
N HIS A 238 0.17 5.61 -6.71
CA HIS A 238 -0.80 4.59 -7.08
C HIS A 238 -1.54 4.02 -5.87
N ALA A 239 -2.85 3.76 -5.99
CA ALA A 239 -3.69 3.24 -4.90
C ALA A 239 -3.23 1.87 -4.35
N ALA A 240 -2.32 1.18 -5.03
CA ALA A 240 -1.70 -0.05 -4.54
C ALA A 240 -0.87 0.16 -3.27
N PHE A 241 -0.35 1.37 -3.01
CA PHE A 241 0.35 1.67 -1.74
C PHE A 241 -0.62 1.64 -0.56
N ASP A 242 -1.80 2.25 -0.69
CA ASP A 242 -2.87 2.16 0.31
C ASP A 242 -3.33 0.71 0.53
N LYS A 243 -3.46 -0.06 -0.57
CA LYS A 243 -3.75 -1.50 -0.49
C LYS A 243 -2.68 -2.25 0.30
N ALA A 244 -1.40 -2.04 -0.01
CA ALA A 244 -0.29 -2.69 0.67
C ALA A 244 -0.23 -2.30 2.17
N ALA A 245 -0.43 -1.01 2.48
CA ALA A 245 -0.49 -0.52 3.85
C ALA A 245 -1.57 -1.25 4.66
N HIS A 246 -2.77 -1.39 4.07
CA HIS A 246 -3.87 -2.12 4.69
C HIS A 246 -3.56 -3.62 4.87
N LEU A 247 -3.10 -4.30 3.81
CA LEU A 247 -2.80 -5.73 3.83
C LEU A 247 -1.72 -6.10 4.86
N PHE A 248 -0.73 -5.23 5.05
CA PHE A 248 0.44 -5.54 5.85
C PHE A 248 0.50 -4.83 7.20
N GLY A 249 -0.54 -4.07 7.55
CA GLY A 249 -0.63 -3.34 8.81
C GLY A 249 0.40 -2.22 8.94
N MET A 250 0.77 -1.59 7.83
CA MET A 250 1.71 -0.47 7.82
C MET A 250 0.95 0.85 7.92
N ARG A 251 1.55 1.86 8.55
CA ARG A 251 1.03 3.23 8.47
C ARG A 251 1.37 3.79 7.09
N ILE A 252 0.45 4.57 6.52
CA ILE A 252 0.69 5.29 5.27
C ILE A 252 0.41 6.77 5.48
N ARG A 253 1.32 7.62 5.00
CA ARG A 253 1.21 9.06 5.10
C ARG A 253 1.39 9.69 3.73
N HIS A 254 0.32 10.32 3.24
CA HIS A 254 0.32 11.01 1.96
C HIS A 254 0.86 12.44 2.09
N VAL A 255 1.89 12.74 1.31
CA VAL A 255 2.53 14.05 1.20
C VAL A 255 1.86 14.85 0.07
N PRO A 256 1.41 16.08 0.33
CA PRO A 256 0.82 16.93 -0.71
C PRO A 256 1.80 17.20 -1.87
N VAL A 257 1.23 17.35 -3.06
CA VAL A 257 1.97 17.81 -4.25
C VAL A 257 1.85 19.33 -4.41
N GLY A 258 2.83 19.94 -5.06
CA GLY A 258 2.81 21.35 -5.44
C GLY A 258 1.94 21.62 -6.69
N ASN A 259 1.91 22.88 -7.13
CA ASN A 259 1.17 23.27 -8.35
C ASN A 259 1.67 22.54 -9.62
N ASN A 260 2.92 22.10 -9.61
CA ASN A 260 3.53 21.30 -10.68
C ASN A 260 3.15 19.81 -10.65
N GLN A 261 2.22 19.40 -9.76
CA GLN A 261 1.80 18.02 -9.56
C GLN A 261 2.94 17.05 -9.17
N LYS A 262 4.06 17.59 -8.68
CA LYS A 262 5.18 16.81 -8.11
C LYS A 262 5.13 16.90 -6.59
N VAL A 263 5.67 15.89 -5.92
CA VAL A 263 5.79 15.90 -4.46
C VAL A 263 6.58 17.10 -3.95
N ASP A 264 6.08 17.73 -2.89
CA ASP A 264 6.81 18.77 -2.17
C ASP A 264 7.91 18.11 -1.31
N ILE A 265 9.16 18.21 -1.78
CA ILE A 265 10.34 17.58 -1.17
C ILE A 265 10.55 18.06 0.28
N ASP A 266 10.31 19.34 0.55
CA ASP A 266 10.45 19.91 1.89
C ASP A 266 9.40 19.34 2.85
N ARG A 267 8.15 19.17 2.38
CA ARG A 267 7.10 18.50 3.15
C ARG A 267 7.41 17.02 3.35
N MET A 268 7.93 16.33 2.33
CA MET A 268 8.33 14.92 2.46
C MET A 268 9.44 14.78 3.51
N LYS A 269 10.47 15.63 3.46
CA LYS A 269 11.57 15.65 4.45
C LYS A 269 11.06 15.89 5.88
N ARG A 270 10.13 16.82 6.08
CA ARG A 270 9.49 17.07 7.39
C ARG A 270 8.55 15.95 7.85
N ALA A 271 8.09 15.10 6.93
CA ALA A 271 7.17 14.03 7.24
C ALA A 271 7.86 12.76 7.74
N ILE A 272 9.18 12.65 7.55
CA ILE A 272 10.00 11.53 8.02
C ILE A 272 9.93 11.41 9.54
N SER A 273 9.75 10.18 10.01
CA SER A 273 9.71 9.79 11.41
C SER A 273 10.66 8.61 11.68
N SER A 274 10.85 8.25 12.95
CA SER A 274 11.61 7.05 13.35
C SER A 274 11.02 5.75 12.80
N ASP A 275 9.75 5.79 12.39
CA ASP A 275 9.01 4.62 11.92
C ASP A 275 8.98 4.55 10.39
N THR A 276 9.45 5.59 9.68
CA THR A 276 9.48 5.64 8.22
C THR A 276 10.43 4.57 7.68
N CYS A 277 9.87 3.62 6.92
CA CYS A 277 10.64 2.52 6.33
C CYS A 277 10.92 2.69 4.84
N VAL A 278 10.14 3.51 4.14
CA VAL A 278 10.27 3.73 2.70
C VAL A 278 9.71 5.09 2.28
N LEU A 279 10.41 5.73 1.33
CA LEU A 279 9.94 6.90 0.59
C LEU A 279 9.58 6.48 -0.84
N VAL A 280 8.48 6.99 -1.36
CA VAL A 280 7.98 6.65 -2.70
C VAL A 280 7.96 7.89 -3.59
N GLY A 281 8.31 7.70 -4.87
CA GLY A 281 8.09 8.68 -5.95
C GLY A 281 7.60 7.95 -7.20
N SER A 282 6.84 8.64 -8.07
CA SER A 282 6.29 8.06 -9.29
C SER A 282 6.99 8.59 -10.54
N ALA A 283 7.23 7.71 -11.51
CA ALA A 283 7.95 8.05 -12.75
C ALA A 283 7.29 7.46 -14.01
N PRO A 284 6.20 8.07 -14.52
CA PRO A 284 5.40 9.15 -13.92
C PRO A 284 4.25 8.62 -13.03
N ASN A 285 3.45 9.51 -12.43
CA ASN A 285 2.20 9.13 -11.76
C ASN A 285 1.04 8.93 -12.75
N PHE A 286 0.10 8.05 -12.38
CA PHE A 286 -1.10 7.75 -13.17
C PHE A 286 -2.06 8.95 -13.33
N PRO A 287 -2.37 9.76 -12.29
CA PRO A 287 -3.39 10.81 -12.41
C PRO A 287 -3.07 11.93 -13.39
N THR A 288 -1.80 12.34 -13.49
CA THR A 288 -1.40 13.55 -14.24
C THR A 288 -0.26 13.32 -15.22
N GLY A 289 0.37 12.14 -15.21
CA GLY A 289 1.53 11.86 -16.07
C GLY A 289 2.79 12.64 -15.69
N THR A 290 2.83 13.32 -14.55
CA THR A 290 4.03 14.03 -14.10
C THR A 290 5.00 13.09 -13.37
N MET A 291 6.30 13.35 -13.56
CA MET A 291 7.38 12.62 -12.89
C MET A 291 7.82 13.39 -11.64
N ASP A 292 7.83 12.70 -10.50
CA ASP A 292 8.42 13.22 -9.27
C ASP A 292 9.94 13.37 -9.40
N ASP A 293 10.54 14.21 -8.55
CA ASP A 293 12.00 14.36 -8.51
C ASP A 293 12.65 13.18 -7.77
N ILE A 294 12.89 12.09 -8.50
CA ILE A 294 13.42 10.84 -7.94
C ILE A 294 14.82 11.04 -7.33
N GLU A 295 15.64 11.90 -7.94
CA GLU A 295 16.98 12.21 -7.45
C GLU A 295 16.92 12.91 -6.09
N GLN A 296 16.07 13.93 -5.95
CA GLN A 296 15.88 14.61 -4.67
C GLN A 296 15.27 13.70 -3.60
N ILE A 297 14.30 12.85 -3.95
CA ILE A 297 13.72 11.87 -3.00
C ILE A 297 14.83 10.91 -2.50
N ALA A 298 15.68 10.42 -3.39
CA ALA A 298 16.81 9.55 -3.02
C ALA A 298 17.83 10.27 -2.12
N GLN A 299 18.10 11.56 -2.37
CA GLN A 299 18.96 12.36 -1.51
C GLN A 299 18.36 12.55 -0.11
N VAL A 300 17.04 12.79 0.00
CA VAL A 300 16.35 12.87 1.29
C VAL A 300 16.52 11.56 2.08
N TYR A 301 16.42 10.41 1.42
CA TYR A 301 16.66 9.11 2.06
C TYR A 301 18.09 8.93 2.57
N SER A 302 19.10 9.41 1.82
CA SER A 302 20.51 9.30 2.26
C SER A 302 20.76 9.96 3.62
N ILE A 303 20.05 11.05 3.90
CA ILE A 303 20.08 11.74 5.21
C ILE A 303 19.42 10.88 6.29
N MET A 304 18.34 10.15 5.96
CA MET A 304 17.64 9.23 6.86
C MET A 304 18.48 8.02 7.27
N ARG A 305 19.27 7.46 6.34
CA ARG A 305 20.08 6.26 6.60
C ARG A 305 21.12 6.46 7.71
N ASN A 306 21.68 7.67 7.83
CA ASN A 306 22.59 8.03 8.93
C ASN A 306 21.93 7.98 10.32
N PHE A 307 20.60 7.95 10.41
CA PHE A 307 19.85 7.79 11.67
C PHE A 307 19.43 6.35 11.97
N LEU A 308 19.44 5.44 10.98
CA LEU A 308 19.03 4.04 11.14
C LEU A 308 20.21 3.07 11.30
N ASP A 309 21.40 3.47 10.82
CA ASP A 309 22.63 2.69 10.94
C ASP A 309 23.49 3.12 12.17
N ASN A 310 23.01 4.08 12.98
CA ASN A 310 23.58 4.47 14.30
C ASN A 310 22.62 4.08 15.43
#